data_AF-A0A444ZEB3-F1
#
_entry.id   AF-A0A444ZEB3-F1
#
_cell.length_a   1.000
_cell.length_b   1.000
_cell.length_c   1.000
_cell.angle_alpha   90.00
_cell.angle_beta   90.00
_cell.angle_gamma   90.00
#
_symmetry.space_group_name_H-M   'P 1'
#
loop_
_entity.id
_entity.type
_entity.pdbx_description
1 polymer ?
#
loop_
_entity_poly.entity_id
_entity_poly.type
_entity_poly.pdbx_seq_one_letter_code
_entity_poly.pdbx_strand_id
1 'polypeptide(L)'
;MASETSPSPKILLAKPGLVAGGPVTGKFSRGGAADDEAAQLRSRLPSVASLNLLSDSWDFHIDRFLPFLTENTDFTVIGVIGPSGAGKSTIMNEIYGFDSTSPGMLPPFSTQSEETRAMARHCSTGIEPRVSSERIILLDTQPVFSASVLAEMMRPDGSSTISVITGESLSAELAHEIMNIQLAVLLASICHVVLVVSDGVHDDSMWHLTLTVCHLLQLFCCCYRWFKSCSIIKKVIFPSV
;
A
#
# COMPACT_ATOMS: atom_id res chain seq x y z
N MET A 1 60.33 27.77 2.26
CA MET A 1 59.07 27.45 2.96
C MET A 1 58.02 27.27 1.88
N ALA A 2 57.58 26.03 1.70
CA ALA A 2 56.84 25.56 0.54
C ALA A 2 55.34 25.91 0.62
N SER A 3 54.77 26.17 -0.56
CA SER A 3 53.40 26.52 -0.87
C SER A 3 52.47 25.29 -0.87
N GLU A 4 51.32 25.38 -0.20
CA GLU A 4 50.21 24.44 -0.39
C GLU A 4 49.13 25.05 -1.28
N THR A 5 48.80 24.34 -2.36
CA THR A 5 47.61 24.53 -3.21
C THR A 5 46.94 23.17 -3.43
N SER A 6 45.61 23.14 -3.29
CA SER A 6 44.68 21.99 -3.38
C SER A 6 44.83 21.09 -4.63
N PRO A 7 44.25 19.87 -4.64
CA PRO A 7 42.96 19.74 -5.33
C PRO A 7 41.95 18.65 -4.82
N SER A 8 40.68 18.96 -5.09
CA SER A 8 39.42 18.18 -5.18
C SER A 8 39.39 16.64 -5.01
N PRO A 9 38.35 16.08 -4.36
CA PRO A 9 38.10 14.63 -4.34
C PRO A 9 37.46 14.11 -5.64
N LYS A 10 38.00 12.97 -6.12
CA LYS A 10 37.60 12.30 -7.37
C LYS A 10 36.49 11.29 -7.12
N ILE A 11 35.41 11.41 -7.90
CA ILE A 11 34.30 10.46 -8.01
C ILE A 11 34.81 9.17 -8.68
N LEU A 12 34.62 8.02 -8.03
CA LEU A 12 34.85 6.70 -8.62
C LEU A 12 33.52 6.00 -8.87
N LEU A 13 33.14 5.99 -10.15
CA LEU A 13 32.01 5.28 -10.73
C LEU A 13 32.40 3.80 -10.85
N ALA A 14 31.85 2.93 -10.00
CA ALA A 14 32.04 1.48 -10.12
C ALA A 14 30.88 0.85 -10.91
N LYS A 15 31.21 0.25 -12.05
CA LYS A 15 30.32 -0.50 -12.94
C LYS A 15 30.15 -1.93 -12.40
N PRO A 16 28.93 -2.49 -12.24
CA PRO A 16 28.77 -3.89 -11.88
C PRO A 16 28.90 -4.79 -13.12
N GLY A 17 29.88 -5.67 -13.12
CA GLY A 17 30.02 -6.78 -14.06
C GLY A 17 29.40 -8.05 -13.48
N LEU A 18 28.44 -8.62 -14.21
CA LEU A 18 27.94 -9.99 -14.08
C LEU A 18 29.07 -11.01 -14.35
N VAL A 19 29.29 -12.02 -13.49
CA VAL A 19 29.38 -13.45 -13.90
C VAL A 19 29.18 -14.41 -12.70
N ALA A 20 28.43 -15.47 -13.00
CA ALA A 20 28.07 -16.74 -12.35
C ALA A 20 28.98 -17.41 -11.27
N GLY A 21 28.31 -18.02 -10.28
CA GLY A 21 28.12 -19.48 -10.22
C GLY A 21 29.17 -20.36 -9.52
N GLY A 22 28.79 -20.93 -8.36
CA GLY A 22 29.15 -22.30 -7.97
C GLY A 22 30.25 -22.48 -6.90
N PRO A 23 30.22 -23.58 -6.13
CA PRO A 23 30.54 -23.61 -4.69
C PRO A 23 31.87 -24.31 -4.34
N VAL A 24 32.30 -24.24 -3.05
CA VAL A 24 32.78 -25.37 -2.20
C VAL A 24 33.72 -24.93 -1.04
N THR A 25 33.24 -25.17 0.20
CA THR A 25 33.88 -25.60 1.47
C THR A 25 35.21 -25.06 2.01
N GLY A 26 35.25 -24.74 3.33
CA GLY A 26 36.45 -24.93 4.17
C GLY A 26 36.53 -24.12 5.47
N LYS A 27 36.16 -24.76 6.60
CA LYS A 27 36.27 -24.36 8.03
C LYS A 27 37.56 -23.60 8.44
N PHE A 28 37.49 -22.71 9.46
CA PHE A 28 38.28 -22.77 10.72
C PHE A 28 37.74 -21.82 11.81
N SER A 29 37.86 -22.27 13.05
CA SER A 29 37.15 -21.89 14.30
C SER A 29 37.71 -20.67 15.06
N ARG A 30 36.86 -19.96 15.84
CA ARG A 30 36.96 -19.82 17.33
C ARG A 30 36.09 -18.68 17.91
N GLY A 31 35.19 -19.06 18.84
CA GLY A 31 34.98 -18.35 20.11
C GLY A 31 33.85 -17.32 20.18
N GLY A 32 32.87 -17.56 21.06
CA GLY A 32 31.91 -16.56 21.51
C GLY A 32 30.49 -17.10 21.66
N ALA A 33 30.20 -17.74 22.80
CA ALA A 33 28.85 -18.12 23.20
C ALA A 33 28.14 -16.93 23.87
N ALA A 34 26.81 -16.93 23.75
CA ALA A 34 25.84 -16.01 24.34
C ALA A 34 25.63 -14.68 23.59
N ASP A 35 24.83 -14.73 22.51
CA ASP A 35 23.89 -13.65 22.11
C ASP A 35 23.02 -14.03 20.89
N ASP A 36 23.24 -15.20 20.26
CA ASP A 36 22.51 -15.58 19.03
C ASP A 36 21.11 -16.22 19.23
N GLU A 37 20.71 -16.56 20.45
CA GLU A 37 19.42 -17.26 20.67
C GLU A 37 18.21 -16.31 20.60
N ALA A 38 18.39 -15.03 20.91
CA ALA A 38 17.33 -14.01 20.82
C ALA A 38 17.12 -13.46 19.40
N ALA A 39 18.07 -13.68 18.49
CA ALA A 39 17.99 -13.28 17.09
C ALA A 39 17.31 -14.34 16.21
N GLN A 40 17.44 -15.62 16.55
CA GLN A 40 16.86 -16.72 15.76
C GLN A 40 15.37 -16.98 16.02
N LEU A 41 14.81 -16.47 17.12
CA LEU A 41 13.38 -16.55 17.41
C LEU A 41 12.56 -15.38 16.83
N ARG A 42 13.21 -14.29 16.39
CA ARG A 42 12.54 -13.15 15.74
C ARG A 42 12.50 -13.24 14.21
N SER A 43 13.22 -14.18 13.59
CA SER A 43 13.25 -14.37 12.14
C SER A 43 12.11 -15.24 11.59
N ARG A 44 11.01 -15.41 12.35
CA ARG A 44 9.82 -16.17 11.93
C ARG A 44 8.66 -15.30 11.43
N LEU A 45 8.84 -13.99 11.35
CA LEU A 45 7.98 -13.18 10.50
C LEU A 45 8.56 -13.30 9.09
N PRO A 46 7.81 -13.82 8.10
CA PRO A 46 8.25 -13.77 6.72
C PRO A 46 8.68 -12.34 6.42
N SER A 47 9.79 -12.14 5.69
CA SER A 47 10.00 -10.85 5.01
C SER A 47 8.68 -10.54 4.34
N VAL A 48 8.02 -9.42 4.68
CA VAL A 48 6.61 -9.25 4.31
C VAL A 48 6.52 -9.02 2.82
N ALA A 49 6.57 -10.12 2.06
CA ALA A 49 6.24 -10.18 0.66
C ALA A 49 4.81 -9.69 0.56
N SER A 50 4.53 -8.87 -0.44
CA SER A 50 3.21 -8.30 -0.69
C SER A 50 2.14 -9.40 -0.60
N LEU A 51 1.18 -9.21 0.29
CA LEU A 51 0.04 -10.11 0.48
C LEU A 51 -1.15 -9.69 -0.37
N ASN A 52 -0.88 -8.98 -1.47
CA ASN A 52 -1.88 -8.38 -2.34
C ASN A 52 -3.01 -9.36 -2.67
N LEU A 53 -4.23 -8.99 -2.29
CA LEU A 53 -5.44 -9.78 -2.48
C LEU A 53 -5.89 -9.79 -3.94
N LEU A 54 -5.46 -8.81 -4.74
CA LEU A 54 -5.77 -8.70 -6.16
C LEU A 54 -4.51 -8.96 -6.99
N SER A 55 -4.63 -9.79 -8.03
CA SER A 55 -3.60 -9.94 -9.04
C SER A 55 -3.50 -8.72 -9.96
N ASP A 56 -2.45 -8.69 -10.79
CA ASP A 56 -2.33 -7.74 -11.90
C ASP A 56 -3.44 -7.92 -12.96
N SER A 57 -4.11 -9.09 -12.99
CA SER A 57 -5.26 -9.38 -13.84
C SER A 57 -6.60 -9.04 -13.21
N TRP A 58 -6.61 -8.44 -12.00
CA TRP A 58 -7.81 -8.12 -11.23
C TRP A 58 -8.59 -9.36 -10.72
N ASP A 59 -7.89 -10.46 -10.49
CA ASP A 59 -8.41 -11.70 -9.90
C ASP A 59 -8.04 -11.80 -8.41
N PHE A 60 -8.89 -12.43 -7.60
CA PHE A 60 -8.65 -12.58 -6.16
C PHE A 60 -7.69 -13.74 -5.83
N HIS A 61 -6.66 -13.48 -5.03
CA HIS A 61 -5.72 -14.47 -4.50
C HIS A 61 -5.73 -14.54 -2.97
N ILE A 62 -6.87 -14.92 -2.41
CA ILE A 62 -7.11 -14.94 -0.96
C ILE A 62 -6.26 -16.03 -0.26
N ASP A 63 -5.88 -17.09 -0.97
CA ASP A 63 -5.11 -18.22 -0.42
C ASP A 63 -3.79 -17.81 0.23
N ARG A 64 -3.19 -16.70 -0.21
CA ARG A 64 -1.95 -16.15 0.38
C ARG A 64 -2.19 -15.50 1.74
N PHE A 65 -3.40 -14.98 1.96
CA PHE A 65 -3.77 -14.26 3.18
C PHE A 65 -4.44 -15.15 4.23
N LEU A 66 -5.11 -16.24 3.82
CA LEU A 66 -5.77 -17.18 4.73
C LEU A 66 -4.92 -17.65 5.92
N PRO A 67 -3.60 -17.96 5.77
CA PRO A 67 -2.78 -18.41 6.89
C PRO A 67 -2.58 -17.37 8.01
N PHE A 68 -2.86 -16.09 7.73
CA PHE A 68 -2.77 -15.00 8.72
C PHE A 68 -4.10 -14.77 9.46
N LEU A 69 -5.17 -15.43 9.03
CA LEU A 69 -6.47 -15.37 9.66
C LEU A 69 -6.59 -16.42 10.76
N THR A 70 -7.36 -16.10 11.79
CA THR A 70 -7.65 -17.02 12.90
C THR A 70 -9.12 -17.42 12.86
N GLU A 71 -9.50 -18.49 13.55
CA GLU A 71 -10.91 -18.91 13.70
C GLU A 71 -11.73 -17.95 14.59
N ASN A 72 -11.11 -16.93 15.16
CA ASN A 72 -11.78 -15.95 16.02
C ASN A 72 -12.69 -15.03 15.19
N THR A 73 -13.95 -14.90 15.60
CA THR A 73 -14.95 -14.05 14.96
C THR A 73 -14.98 -12.62 15.48
N ASP A 74 -14.25 -12.32 16.57
CA ASP A 74 -14.09 -10.98 17.13
C ASP A 74 -12.90 -10.27 16.49
N PHE A 75 -13.16 -9.65 15.35
CA PHE A 75 -12.19 -8.89 14.57
C PHE A 75 -12.83 -7.62 13.99
N THR A 76 -12.01 -6.62 13.70
CA THR A 76 -12.44 -5.41 12.99
C THR A 76 -11.69 -5.30 11.67
N VAL A 77 -12.38 -4.86 10.62
CA VAL A 77 -11.80 -4.66 9.28
C VAL A 77 -11.87 -3.18 8.96
N ILE A 78 -10.71 -2.58 8.74
CA ILE A 78 -10.55 -1.17 8.37
C ILE A 78 -9.92 -1.12 6.99
N GLY A 79 -10.67 -0.60 6.02
CA GLY A 79 -10.17 -0.31 4.68
C GLY A 79 -9.90 1.17 4.49
N VAL A 80 -8.91 1.52 3.67
CA VAL A 80 -8.65 2.91 3.28
C VAL A 80 -8.78 3.09 1.77
N ILE A 81 -9.37 4.21 1.33
CA ILE A 81 -9.52 4.58 -0.08
C ILE A 81 -9.27 6.08 -0.25
N GLY A 82 -8.69 6.47 -1.39
CA GLY A 82 -8.34 7.86 -1.67
C GLY A 82 -7.32 8.01 -2.80
N PRO A 83 -7.08 9.25 -3.27
CA PRO A 83 -6.18 9.50 -4.37
C PRO A 83 -4.71 9.24 -4.02
N SER A 84 -3.83 9.33 -5.03
CA SER A 84 -2.39 9.23 -4.82
C SER A 84 -1.89 10.40 -3.97
N GLY A 85 -0.92 10.16 -3.08
CA GLY A 85 -0.35 11.20 -2.22
C GLY A 85 -1.20 11.61 -1.00
N ALA A 86 -2.45 11.16 -0.87
CA ALA A 86 -3.34 11.55 0.23
C ALA A 86 -2.92 11.05 1.64
N GLY A 87 -1.84 10.28 1.76
CA GLY A 87 -1.36 9.77 3.06
C GLY A 87 -2.03 8.47 3.57
N LYS A 88 -2.69 7.71 2.69
CA LYS A 88 -3.38 6.44 3.03
C LYS A 88 -2.50 5.46 3.82
N SER A 89 -1.39 5.03 3.22
CA SER A 89 -0.48 4.06 3.82
C SER A 89 0.17 4.58 5.09
N THR A 90 0.39 5.90 5.20
CA THR A 90 0.87 6.55 6.42
C THR A 90 -0.13 6.40 7.57
N ILE A 91 -1.41 6.73 7.33
CA ILE A 91 -2.47 6.55 8.33
C ILE A 91 -2.59 5.07 8.74
N MET A 92 -2.50 4.15 7.78
CA MET A 92 -2.58 2.72 8.04
C MET A 92 -1.41 2.19 8.87
N ASN A 93 -0.20 2.72 8.67
CA ASN A 93 0.97 2.38 9.50
C ASN A 93 0.80 2.86 10.95
N GLU A 94 0.25 4.06 11.16
CA GLU A 94 -0.06 4.56 12.50
C GLU A 94 -1.11 3.68 13.19
N ILE A 95 -2.19 3.31 12.49
CA ILE A 95 -3.23 2.41 13.02
C ILE A 95 -2.66 1.01 13.30
N TYR A 96 -1.70 0.55 12.50
CA TYR A 96 -0.99 -0.71 12.76
C TYR A 96 -0.15 -0.65 14.05
N GLY A 97 0.18 0.55 14.56
CA GLY A 97 1.08 0.74 15.69
C GLY A 97 2.56 0.78 15.26
N PHE A 98 2.84 1.18 14.02
CA PHE A 98 4.22 1.37 13.57
C PHE A 98 4.86 2.57 14.28
N ASP A 99 6.00 2.32 14.94
CA ASP A 99 6.81 3.35 15.56
C ASP A 99 8.07 3.62 14.72
N SER A 100 8.13 4.80 14.13
CA SER A 100 9.28 5.25 13.31
C SER A 100 10.54 5.54 14.12
N THR A 101 10.45 5.62 15.46
CA THR A 101 11.61 5.90 16.32
C THR A 101 12.46 4.66 16.61
N SER A 102 11.90 3.48 16.37
CA SER A 102 12.57 2.20 16.59
C SER A 102 13.53 1.86 15.44
N PRO A 103 14.86 1.89 15.65
CA PRO A 103 15.82 1.70 14.57
C PRO A 103 15.75 0.28 13.99
N GLY A 104 15.69 0.18 12.66
CA GLY A 104 15.76 -1.09 11.93
C GLY A 104 14.41 -1.71 11.55
N MET A 105 13.28 -1.12 11.92
CA MET A 105 11.97 -1.55 11.40
C MET A 105 11.52 -0.71 10.21
N LEU A 106 11.14 -1.38 9.13
CA LEU A 106 10.47 -0.76 7.99
C LEU A 106 8.96 -0.69 8.27
N PRO A 107 8.26 0.33 7.75
CA PRO A 107 6.82 0.42 7.89
C PRO A 107 6.13 -0.79 7.24
N PRO A 108 5.07 -1.34 7.86
CA PRO A 108 4.29 -2.42 7.29
C PRO A 108 3.77 -2.11 5.88
N PHE A 109 3.20 -0.92 5.67
CA PHE A 109 2.77 -0.43 4.37
C PHE A 109 3.81 0.51 3.78
N SER A 110 4.20 0.27 2.54
CA SER A 110 5.15 1.12 1.83
C SER A 110 4.59 2.54 1.69
N THR A 111 5.31 3.53 2.22
CA THR A 111 4.98 4.94 2.05
C THR A 111 5.72 5.53 0.85
N GLN A 112 5.12 6.51 0.20
CA GLN A 112 5.72 7.15 -0.97
C GLN A 112 7.07 7.80 -0.62
N SER A 113 8.14 7.41 -1.33
CA SER A 113 9.45 8.05 -1.23
C SER A 113 9.52 9.32 -2.08
N GLU A 114 10.53 10.17 -1.82
CA GLU A 114 10.76 11.36 -2.63
C GLU A 114 11.03 11.01 -4.11
N GLU A 115 11.73 9.91 -4.37
CA GLU A 115 12.01 9.39 -5.71
C GLU A 115 10.71 8.98 -6.43
N THR A 116 9.87 8.16 -5.80
CA THR A 116 8.59 7.71 -6.37
C THR A 116 7.67 8.90 -6.64
N ARG A 117 7.70 9.91 -5.76
CA ARG A 117 6.97 11.16 -5.94
C ARG A 117 7.49 11.96 -7.13
N ALA A 118 8.80 12.09 -7.29
CA ALA A 118 9.43 12.78 -8.42
C ALA A 118 9.13 12.08 -9.77
N MET A 119 8.99 10.75 -9.76
CA MET A 119 8.58 9.97 -10.93
C MET A 119 7.06 9.93 -11.18
N ALA A 120 6.26 10.59 -10.34
CA ALA A 120 4.81 10.55 -10.38
C ALA A 120 4.23 9.12 -10.40
N ARG A 121 4.85 8.19 -9.67
CA ARG A 121 4.41 6.79 -9.56
C ARG A 121 3.55 6.55 -8.32
N HIS A 122 2.66 5.56 -8.40
CA HIS A 122 1.97 5.03 -7.24
C HIS A 122 2.89 4.13 -6.43
N CYS A 123 2.60 4.01 -5.14
CA CYS A 123 3.36 3.16 -4.21
C CYS A 123 2.62 1.86 -3.87
N SER A 124 1.30 1.92 -3.74
CA SER A 124 0.44 0.77 -3.45
C SER A 124 -0.23 0.28 -4.72
N THR A 125 -0.25 -1.03 -4.93
CA THR A 125 -0.87 -1.73 -6.07
C THR A 125 -1.83 -2.77 -5.52
N GLY A 126 -3.04 -2.88 -6.09
CA GLY A 126 -4.10 -3.76 -5.61
C GLY A 126 -4.61 -3.43 -4.20
N ILE A 127 -4.77 -4.46 -3.37
CA ILE A 127 -5.23 -4.38 -1.98
C ILE A 127 -4.24 -5.15 -1.11
N GLU A 128 -3.44 -4.45 -0.32
CA GLU A 128 -2.48 -5.04 0.59
C GLU A 128 -3.13 -5.22 1.97
N PRO A 129 -3.35 -6.47 2.43
CA PRO A 129 -3.90 -6.73 3.74
C PRO A 129 -2.80 -6.89 4.80
N ARG A 130 -3.06 -6.41 6.01
CA ARG A 130 -2.24 -6.70 7.20
C ARG A 130 -3.13 -6.99 8.40
N VAL A 131 -2.65 -7.87 9.28
CA VAL A 131 -3.31 -8.16 10.56
C VAL A 131 -2.44 -7.58 11.67
N SER A 132 -3.01 -6.71 12.51
CA SER A 132 -2.33 -6.16 13.69
C SER A 132 -2.35 -7.16 14.86
N SER A 133 -1.55 -6.88 15.89
CA SER A 133 -1.57 -7.64 17.15
C SER A 133 -2.91 -7.56 17.88
N GLU A 134 -3.68 -6.49 17.66
CA GLU A 134 -5.00 -6.24 18.24
C GLU A 134 -6.15 -6.82 17.42
N ARG A 135 -5.87 -7.74 16.48
CA ARG A 135 -6.86 -8.39 15.60
C ARG A 135 -7.63 -7.40 14.72
N ILE A 136 -6.97 -6.32 14.34
CA ILE A 136 -7.47 -5.40 13.33
C ILE A 136 -6.92 -5.85 11.98
N ILE A 137 -7.82 -6.13 11.05
CA ILE A 137 -7.51 -6.39 9.65
C ILE A 137 -7.50 -5.04 8.93
N LEU A 138 -6.35 -4.66 8.42
CA LEU A 138 -6.08 -3.41 7.74
C LEU A 138 -5.94 -3.68 6.23
N LEU A 139 -6.74 -3.00 5.40
CA LEU A 139 -6.69 -3.11 3.94
C LEU A 139 -6.22 -1.78 3.34
N ASP A 140 -4.93 -1.70 2.97
CA ASP A 140 -4.40 -0.57 2.20
C ASP A 140 -4.64 -0.80 0.71
N THR A 141 -5.16 0.21 0.02
CA THR A 141 -5.55 0.07 -1.39
C THR A 141 -4.74 0.96 -2.31
N GLN A 142 -4.61 0.52 -3.56
CA GLN A 142 -4.10 1.35 -4.64
C GLN A 142 -4.87 2.67 -4.73
N PRO A 143 -4.21 3.76 -5.15
CA PRO A 143 -4.88 5.05 -5.26
C PRO A 143 -5.97 5.05 -6.34
N VAL A 144 -7.14 5.58 -5.99
CA VAL A 144 -8.19 5.87 -6.97
C VAL A 144 -7.87 7.15 -7.75
N PHE A 145 -8.42 7.29 -8.95
CA PHE A 145 -8.17 8.45 -9.82
C PHE A 145 -6.67 8.69 -10.13
N SER A 146 -5.87 7.63 -10.12
CA SER A 146 -4.41 7.73 -10.27
C SER A 146 -3.98 7.66 -11.73
N ALA A 147 -3.40 8.75 -12.24
CA ALA A 147 -2.80 8.79 -13.58
C ALA A 147 -1.71 7.73 -13.77
N SER A 148 -0.95 7.42 -12.71
CA SER A 148 0.11 6.42 -12.78
C SER A 148 -0.41 4.98 -12.90
N VAL A 149 -1.56 4.69 -12.27
CA VAL A 149 -2.24 3.38 -12.42
C VAL A 149 -2.84 3.27 -13.82
N LEU A 150 -3.49 4.34 -14.29
CA LEU A 150 -4.01 4.41 -15.66
C LEU A 150 -2.91 4.24 -16.71
N ALA A 151 -1.76 4.88 -16.53
CA ALA A 151 -0.63 4.78 -17.46
C ALA A 151 -0.06 3.36 -17.54
N GLU A 152 -0.04 2.61 -16.42
CA GLU A 152 0.43 1.23 -16.39
C GLU A 152 -0.55 0.26 -17.05
N MET A 153 -1.85 0.51 -16.94
CA MET A 153 -2.87 -0.33 -17.57
C MET A 153 -3.18 0.01 -19.03
N MET A 154 -2.64 1.10 -19.58
CA MET A 154 -2.94 1.54 -20.94
C MET A 154 -2.01 0.87 -21.96
N ARG A 155 -2.59 0.09 -22.88
CA ARG A 155 -1.87 -0.43 -24.06
C ARG A 155 -1.59 0.70 -25.07
N PRO A 156 -0.65 0.50 -26.00
CA PRO A 156 -0.35 1.48 -27.06
C PRO A 156 -1.54 1.86 -27.96
N ASP A 157 -2.56 0.98 -28.03
CA ASP A 157 -3.80 1.21 -28.78
C ASP A 157 -4.89 1.93 -27.95
N GLY A 158 -4.61 2.29 -26.70
CA GLY A 158 -5.55 2.91 -25.76
C GLY A 158 -6.46 1.92 -25.03
N SER A 159 -6.37 0.62 -25.31
CA SER A 159 -7.14 -0.41 -24.61
C SER A 159 -6.56 -0.72 -23.23
N SER A 160 -7.40 -1.23 -22.33
CA SER A 160 -6.97 -1.67 -21.00
C SER A 160 -6.23 -3.01 -21.04
N THR A 161 -5.09 -3.13 -20.38
CA THR A 161 -4.41 -4.41 -20.13
C THR A 161 -5.23 -5.37 -19.28
N ILE A 162 -6.13 -4.82 -18.46
CA ILE A 162 -6.99 -5.50 -17.50
C ILE A 162 -8.41 -5.64 -18.06
N SER A 163 -8.95 -6.85 -18.06
CA SER A 163 -10.35 -7.11 -18.45
C SER A 163 -11.27 -6.99 -17.24
N VAL A 164 -11.78 -5.79 -16.98
CA VAL A 164 -12.62 -5.51 -15.81
C VAL A 164 -14.04 -6.08 -15.93
N ILE A 165 -14.51 -6.29 -17.17
CA ILE A 165 -15.78 -6.95 -17.50
C ILE A 165 -15.46 -8.11 -18.43
N THR A 166 -15.97 -9.30 -18.11
CA THR A 166 -15.67 -10.53 -18.86
C THR A 166 -16.13 -10.41 -20.31
N GLY A 167 -15.20 -10.57 -21.25
CA GLY A 167 -15.50 -10.69 -22.68
C GLY A 167 -15.53 -9.40 -23.48
N GLU A 168 -15.23 -8.24 -22.87
CA GLU A 168 -15.22 -6.95 -23.56
C GLU A 168 -13.89 -6.21 -23.38
N SER A 169 -13.29 -5.79 -24.50
CA SER A 169 -12.12 -4.89 -24.47
C SER A 169 -12.61 -3.46 -24.26
N LEU A 170 -12.33 -2.89 -23.09
CA LEU A 170 -12.65 -1.51 -22.76
C LEU A 170 -11.46 -0.58 -23.01
N SER A 171 -11.73 0.71 -23.18
CA SER A 171 -10.68 1.74 -23.09
C SER A 171 -10.05 1.71 -21.71
N ALA A 172 -8.76 2.04 -21.63
CA ALA A 172 -8.05 2.09 -20.35
C ALA A 172 -8.73 3.05 -19.35
N GLU A 173 -9.25 4.18 -19.84
CA GLU A 173 -9.94 5.19 -19.04
C GLU A 173 -11.22 4.63 -18.39
N LEU A 174 -12.08 3.99 -19.20
CA LEU A 174 -13.32 3.41 -18.70
C LEU A 174 -13.05 2.23 -17.77
N ALA A 175 -12.08 1.37 -18.13
CA ALA A 175 -11.68 0.26 -17.27
C ALA A 175 -11.17 0.78 -15.92
N HIS A 176 -10.37 1.84 -15.90
CA HIS A 176 -9.88 2.46 -14.68
C HIS A 176 -11.00 3.04 -13.81
N GLU A 177 -12.01 3.68 -14.41
CA GLU A 177 -13.19 4.17 -13.69
C GLU A 177 -14.00 3.03 -13.06
N ILE A 178 -14.28 1.97 -13.83
CA ILE A 178 -15.02 0.81 -13.33
C ILE A 178 -14.22 0.11 -12.22
N MET A 179 -12.91 -0.02 -12.38
CA MET A 179 -12.01 -0.59 -11.38
C MET A 179 -12.07 0.18 -10.05
N ASN A 180 -12.07 1.52 -10.10
CA ASN A 180 -12.21 2.36 -8.91
C ASN A 180 -13.57 2.15 -8.20
N ILE A 181 -14.65 1.99 -8.97
CA ILE A 181 -15.98 1.69 -8.42
C ILE A 181 -16.01 0.31 -7.79
N GLN A 182 -15.50 -0.72 -8.48
CA GLN A 182 -15.45 -2.09 -7.97
C GLN A 182 -14.64 -2.18 -6.67
N LEU A 183 -13.49 -1.51 -6.61
CA LEU A 183 -12.66 -1.43 -5.41
C LEU A 183 -13.42 -0.78 -4.25
N ALA A 184 -14.12 0.33 -4.50
CA ALA A 184 -14.88 1.03 -3.47
C ALA A 184 -16.10 0.22 -2.99
N VAL A 185 -16.81 -0.44 -3.89
CA VAL A 185 -17.93 -1.36 -3.57
C VAL A 185 -17.43 -2.55 -2.75
N LEU A 186 -16.28 -3.12 -3.12
CA LEU A 186 -15.66 -4.21 -2.38
C LEU A 186 -15.35 -3.76 -0.94
N LEU A 187 -14.62 -2.66 -0.76
CA LEU A 187 -14.29 -2.15 0.58
C LEU A 187 -15.56 -1.89 1.41
N ALA A 188 -16.57 -1.25 0.82
CA ALA A 188 -17.83 -0.97 1.52
C ALA A 188 -18.64 -2.24 1.87
N SER A 189 -18.42 -3.36 1.18
CA SER A 189 -19.11 -4.62 1.47
C SER A 189 -18.38 -5.50 2.51
N ILE A 190 -17.05 -5.41 2.59
CA ILE A 190 -16.24 -6.28 3.48
C ILE A 190 -15.68 -5.57 4.72
N CYS A 191 -15.62 -4.23 4.73
CA CYS A 191 -15.04 -3.47 5.84
C CYS A 191 -16.10 -3.08 6.87
N HIS A 192 -15.70 -3.13 8.15
CA HIS A 192 -16.49 -2.55 9.24
C HIS A 192 -16.39 -1.02 9.24
N VAL A 193 -15.22 -0.50 8.88
CA VAL A 193 -14.94 0.93 8.75
C VAL A 193 -14.19 1.17 7.43
N VAL A 194 -14.65 2.15 6.65
CA VAL A 194 -13.93 2.63 5.45
C VAL A 194 -13.45 4.05 5.72
N LEU A 195 -12.13 4.24 5.68
CA LEU A 195 -11.49 5.54 5.76
C LEU A 195 -11.39 6.15 4.36
N VAL A 196 -12.14 7.22 4.13
CA VAL A 196 -12.02 8.03 2.91
C VAL A 196 -11.04 9.15 3.17
N VAL A 197 -9.92 9.09 2.48
CA VAL A 197 -8.85 10.08 2.57
C VAL A 197 -8.84 10.89 1.28
N SER A 198 -8.76 12.21 1.42
CA SER A 198 -8.74 13.13 0.29
C SER A 198 -7.77 14.27 0.58
N ASP A 199 -7.18 14.83 -0.48
CA ASP A 199 -6.20 15.93 -0.43
C ASP A 199 -6.86 17.32 -0.38
N GLY A 200 -8.15 17.40 -0.04
CA GLY A 200 -8.83 18.68 0.10
C GLY A 200 -10.32 18.58 0.41
N VAL A 201 -10.91 19.71 0.81
CA VAL A 201 -12.35 19.78 1.17
C VAL A 201 -13.28 19.78 -0.05
N HIS A 202 -12.72 19.97 -1.26
CA HIS A 202 -13.42 20.13 -2.54
C HIS A 202 -13.16 18.99 -3.53
N ASP A 203 -12.84 17.80 -3.03
CA ASP A 203 -12.66 16.63 -3.89
C ASP A 203 -14.01 16.03 -4.28
N ASP A 204 -14.68 16.70 -5.22
CA ASP A 204 -15.99 16.31 -5.74
C ASP A 204 -15.97 14.89 -6.32
N SER A 205 -14.85 14.48 -6.93
CA SER A 205 -14.68 13.13 -7.49
C SER A 205 -14.78 12.05 -6.43
N MET A 206 -14.13 12.21 -5.27
CA MET A 206 -14.26 11.27 -4.15
C MET A 206 -15.69 11.23 -3.59
N TRP A 207 -16.38 12.36 -3.52
CA TRP A 207 -17.78 12.40 -3.11
C TRP A 207 -18.72 11.72 -4.10
N HIS A 208 -18.54 11.94 -5.39
CA HIS A 208 -19.29 11.27 -6.43
C HIS A 208 -19.08 9.75 -6.41
N LEU A 209 -17.84 9.28 -6.21
CA LEU A 209 -17.55 7.86 -6.03
C LEU A 209 -18.27 7.29 -4.81
N THR A 210 -18.19 7.97 -3.68
CA THR A 210 -18.85 7.55 -2.43
C THR A 210 -20.37 7.46 -2.58
N LEU A 211 -21.00 8.45 -3.21
CA LEU A 211 -22.44 8.45 -3.50
C LEU A 211 -22.83 7.33 -4.46
N THR A 212 -22.05 7.12 -5.52
CA THR A 212 -22.26 6.04 -6.49
C THR A 212 -22.24 4.67 -5.79
N VAL A 213 -21.25 4.43 -4.92
CA VAL A 213 -21.14 3.19 -4.14
C VAL A 213 -22.33 3.01 -3.20
N CYS A 214 -22.77 4.08 -2.52
CA CYS A 214 -23.95 4.05 -1.65
C CYS A 214 -25.21 3.64 -2.42
N HIS A 215 -25.40 4.19 -3.63
CA HIS A 215 -26.52 3.83 -4.50
C HIS A 215 -26.45 2.37 -4.96
N LEU A 216 -25.27 1.90 -5.40
CA LEU A 216 -25.08 0.53 -5.90
C LEU A 216 -25.35 -0.54 -4.84
N LEU A 217 -24.93 -0.29 -3.59
CA LEU A 217 -25.15 -1.24 -2.49
C LEU A 217 -26.57 -1.17 -1.91
N GLN A 218 -27.46 -0.33 -2.46
CA GLN A 218 -28.80 -0.05 -1.93
C GLN A 218 -28.78 0.26 -0.43
N LEU A 219 -27.66 0.81 0.06
CA LEU A 219 -27.51 1.20 1.44
C LEU A 219 -28.28 2.50 1.64
N PHE A 220 -29.61 2.40 1.77
CA PHE A 220 -30.50 3.49 2.20
C PHE A 220 -30.07 4.12 3.54
N CYS A 221 -29.12 3.50 4.26
CA CYS A 221 -28.69 3.89 5.60
C CYS A 221 -27.38 4.71 5.66
N CYS A 222 -26.54 4.75 4.61
CA CYS A 222 -25.17 5.30 4.75
C CYS A 222 -25.09 6.82 4.80
N CYS A 223 -25.98 7.58 4.14
CA CYS A 223 -25.90 9.05 4.15
C CYS A 223 -25.94 9.66 5.56
N TYR A 224 -26.71 9.10 6.51
CA TYR A 224 -26.83 9.69 7.86
C TYR A 224 -25.70 9.29 8.82
N ARG A 225 -25.10 8.11 8.67
CA ARG A 225 -24.00 7.64 9.55
C ARG A 225 -22.64 8.15 9.07
N TRP A 226 -22.43 8.26 7.76
CA TRP A 226 -21.22 8.85 7.18
C TRP A 226 -21.10 10.35 7.43
N PHE A 227 -22.20 11.11 7.39
CA PHE A 227 -22.14 12.55 7.64
C PHE A 227 -21.66 12.88 9.07
N LYS A 228 -21.98 12.03 10.07
CA LYS A 228 -21.43 12.16 11.43
C LYS A 228 -19.97 11.72 11.55
N SER A 229 -19.55 10.64 10.87
CA SER A 229 -18.13 10.23 10.85
C SER A 229 -17.22 11.20 10.09
N CYS A 230 -17.74 11.86 9.05
CA CYS A 230 -16.98 12.87 8.29
C CYS A 230 -16.64 14.11 9.14
N SER A 231 -17.46 14.45 10.16
CA SER A 231 -17.08 15.45 11.17
C SER A 231 -16.05 14.95 12.19
N ILE A 232 -15.96 13.64 12.42
CA ILE A 232 -14.96 13.05 13.34
C ILE A 232 -13.57 13.02 12.71
N ILE A 233 -13.46 12.82 11.38
CA ILE A 233 -12.16 12.81 10.67
C ILE A 233 -11.63 14.23 10.43
N LYS A 234 -12.49 15.27 10.36
CA LYS A 234 -12.03 16.67 10.34
C LYS A 234 -11.19 17.07 11.55
N LYS A 235 -11.23 16.31 12.65
CA LYS A 235 -10.50 16.63 13.89
C LYS A 235 -9.13 15.96 14.00
N VAL A 236 -8.78 15.04 13.10
CA VAL A 236 -7.52 14.26 13.19
C VAL A 236 -6.47 14.71 12.16
N ILE A 237 -6.83 15.44 11.09
CA ILE A 237 -5.90 15.70 9.96
C ILE A 237 -5.63 17.20 9.71
N PHE A 238 -6.13 18.12 10.54
CA PHE A 238 -5.73 19.52 10.47
C PHE A 238 -5.17 19.98 11.83
N PRO A 239 -3.85 20.26 11.96
CA PRO A 239 -3.40 21.08 13.07
C PRO A 239 -4.10 22.43 12.95
N SER A 240 -4.72 22.86 14.05
CA SER A 240 -5.40 24.14 14.13
C SER A 240 -4.44 25.25 13.71
N VAL A 241 -4.81 25.97 12.65
CA VAL A 241 -4.34 27.33 12.41
C VAL A 241 -5.53 28.25 12.59
#